data_AF-A0A9E0WNK4-F1
#
_entry.id   AF-A0A9E0WNK4-F1
#
_cell.length_a   1.000
_cell.length_b   1.000
_cell.length_c   1.000
_cell.angle_alpha   90.00
_cell.angle_beta   90.00
_cell.angle_gamma   90.00
#
_symmetry.space_group_name_H-M   'P 1'
#
loop_
_entity.id
_entity.type
_entity.pdbx_description
1 polymer ?
#
loop_
_entity_poly.entity_id
_entity_poly.type
_entity_poly.pdbx_seq_one_letter_code
_entity_poly.pdbx_strand_id
1 'polypeptide(L)'
;MKSKLFFPLMLLCALLATPSMFSQTTKISRKQKTVNYKANVNNPLTANELAMITEVYGHTVKQNVLDIPQRLKDIKNILRNRVEVKNIPNPSDQKPCTLLSEVPLMDYYVSDLERDKNFNPQNFNPLKYLFQFYAYGSHMYRVDNTNYFIIIKSQYQ
;
A
#
# COMPACT_ATOMS: atom_id res chain seq x y z
N MET A 1 -1.95 62.02 -33.66
CA MET A 1 -1.99 60.54 -33.63
C MET A 1 -2.89 60.09 -32.48
N LYS A 2 -3.73 59.08 -32.73
CA LYS A 2 -4.93 58.71 -31.96
C LYS A 2 -4.57 58.06 -30.61
N SER A 3 -4.83 58.72 -29.48
CA SER A 3 -4.65 58.15 -28.13
C SER A 3 -5.91 57.49 -27.54
N LYS A 4 -6.96 57.28 -28.34
CA LYS A 4 -8.25 56.74 -27.85
C LYS A 4 -8.30 55.21 -27.74
N LEU A 5 -7.18 54.51 -27.92
CA LEU A 5 -7.13 53.03 -27.87
C LEU A 5 -6.41 52.47 -26.63
N PHE A 6 -5.93 53.31 -25.71
CA PHE A 6 -5.26 52.82 -24.50
C PHE A 6 -6.21 52.56 -23.33
N PHE A 7 -7.33 53.29 -23.25
CA PHE A 7 -8.31 53.10 -22.18
C PHE A 7 -9.10 51.79 -22.23
N PRO A 8 -9.58 51.29 -23.40
CA PRO A 8 -10.31 50.02 -23.43
C PRO A 8 -9.38 48.81 -23.29
N LEU A 9 -8.08 48.96 -23.60
CA LEU A 9 -7.09 47.90 -23.47
C LEU A 9 -6.69 47.66 -22.00
N MET A 10 -6.61 48.73 -21.21
CA MET A 10 -6.29 48.64 -19.78
C MET A 10 -7.45 48.04 -18.95
N LEU A 11 -8.71 48.25 -19.40
CA LEU A 11 -9.89 47.63 -18.78
C LEU A 11 -10.00 46.12 -19.07
N LEU A 12 -9.51 45.68 -20.24
CA LEU A 12 -9.52 44.26 -20.64
C LEU A 12 -8.49 43.43 -19.85
N CYS A 13 -7.34 44.02 -19.50
CA CYS A 13 -6.32 43.37 -18.67
C CYS A 13 -6.77 43.18 -17.21
N ALA A 14 -7.62 44.08 -16.68
CA ALA A 14 -8.14 43.98 -15.31
C ALA A 14 -9.20 42.86 -15.15
N LEU A 15 -9.88 42.48 -16.22
CA LEU A 15 -10.89 41.40 -16.22
C LEU A 15 -10.30 39.99 -16.37
N LEU A 16 -9.02 39.88 -16.76
CA LEU A 16 -8.31 38.59 -16.90
C LEU A 16 -7.44 38.25 -15.67
N ALA A 17 -7.35 39.14 -14.69
CA ALA A 17 -6.72 38.85 -13.40
C ALA A 17 -7.71 38.07 -12.52
N THR A 18 -7.97 36.80 -12.86
CA THR A 18 -8.56 35.87 -11.89
C THR A 18 -7.64 35.85 -10.67
N PRO A 19 -8.14 36.07 -9.43
CA PRO A 19 -7.34 35.72 -8.27
C PRO A 19 -7.09 34.22 -8.37
N SER A 20 -5.84 33.84 -8.58
CA SER A 20 -5.36 32.48 -8.40
C SER A 20 -5.67 32.11 -6.96
N MET A 21 -6.85 31.54 -6.75
CA MET A 21 -7.35 31.12 -5.46
C MET A 21 -6.32 30.19 -4.85
N PHE A 22 -5.81 30.61 -3.70
CA PHE A 22 -4.98 29.81 -2.82
C PHE A 22 -5.44 28.36 -2.83
N SER A 23 -4.58 27.45 -3.29
CA SER A 23 -4.70 26.04 -2.93
C SER A 23 -4.39 25.94 -1.44
N GLN A 24 -5.37 26.26 -0.59
CA GLN A 24 -5.34 25.85 0.81
C GLN A 24 -5.55 24.33 0.79
N THR A 25 -4.43 23.60 0.65
CA THR A 25 -4.41 22.21 1.11
C THR A 25 -4.71 22.28 2.60
N THR A 26 -5.94 21.98 2.98
CA THR A 26 -6.28 21.68 4.36
C THR A 26 -5.51 20.42 4.71
N LYS A 27 -4.26 20.59 5.16
CA LYS A 27 -3.55 19.58 5.92
C LYS A 27 -4.36 19.44 7.21
N ILE A 28 -5.43 18.64 7.16
CA ILE A 28 -5.99 18.03 8.34
C ILE A 28 -4.83 17.20 8.89
N SER A 29 -4.06 17.81 9.80
CA SER A 29 -3.01 17.13 10.55
C SER A 29 -3.71 16.13 11.46
N ARG A 30 -4.05 14.97 10.89
CA ARG A 30 -4.68 13.87 11.63
C ARG A 30 -3.65 13.40 12.66
N LYS A 31 -4.05 13.41 13.93
CA LYS A 31 -3.22 12.89 15.02
C LYS A 31 -2.73 11.49 14.65
N GLN A 32 -1.41 11.31 14.63
CA GLN A 32 -0.81 10.00 14.36
C GLN A 32 -1.24 9.04 15.47
N LYS A 33 -1.89 7.95 15.08
CA LYS A 33 -2.21 6.87 16.01
C LYS A 33 -0.97 6.01 16.20
N THR A 34 -0.73 5.53 17.41
CA THR A 34 0.33 4.54 17.66
C THR A 34 -0.17 3.16 17.22
N VAL A 35 0.70 2.36 16.61
CA VAL A 35 0.39 0.98 16.25
C VAL A 35 0.30 0.14 17.53
N ASN A 36 -0.82 -0.58 17.69
CA ASN A 36 -0.98 -1.53 18.79
C ASN A 36 -0.57 -2.93 18.31
N TYR A 37 0.55 -3.44 18.85
CA TYR A 37 1.05 -4.76 18.49
C TYR A 37 0.49 -5.83 19.43
N LYS A 38 -0.06 -6.91 18.85
CA LYS A 38 -0.40 -8.10 19.62
C LYS A 38 0.86 -8.77 20.17
N ALA A 39 0.76 -9.42 21.33
CA ALA A 39 1.90 -10.07 22.00
C ALA A 39 2.64 -11.09 21.13
N ASN A 40 1.94 -11.73 20.19
CA ASN A 40 2.52 -12.74 19.29
C ASN A 40 3.68 -12.19 18.43
N VAL A 41 3.82 -10.89 18.18
CA VAL A 41 4.93 -10.35 17.38
C VAL A 41 6.30 -10.47 18.09
N ASN A 42 6.30 -10.68 19.40
CA ASN A 42 7.53 -10.86 20.17
C ASN A 42 8.09 -12.28 20.04
N ASN A 43 7.28 -13.25 19.61
CA ASN A 43 7.73 -14.62 19.40
C ASN A 43 8.75 -14.69 18.23
N PRO A 44 9.70 -15.64 18.26
CA PRO A 44 10.62 -15.90 17.14
C PRO A 44 9.90 -16.11 15.81
N LEU A 45 10.60 -15.89 14.69
CA LEU A 45 10.06 -16.24 13.37
C LEU A 45 9.89 -17.76 13.28
N THR A 46 8.79 -18.20 12.70
CA THR A 46 8.65 -19.58 12.23
C THR A 46 9.52 -19.80 11.00
N ALA A 47 9.80 -21.07 10.67
CA ALA A 47 10.54 -21.40 9.43
C ALA A 47 9.83 -20.87 8.18
N ASN A 48 8.50 -20.91 8.14
CA ASN A 48 7.72 -20.43 6.99
C ASN A 48 7.80 -18.90 6.85
N GLU A 49 7.70 -18.15 7.95
CA GLU A 49 7.85 -16.69 7.92
C GLU A 49 9.27 -16.28 7.52
N LEU A 50 10.30 -16.99 8.01
CA LEU A 50 11.67 -16.75 7.59
C LEU A 50 11.86 -17.03 6.10
N ALA A 51 11.26 -18.11 5.57
CA ALA A 51 11.28 -18.42 4.14
C ALA A 51 10.60 -17.31 3.33
N MET A 52 9.40 -16.86 3.73
CA MET A 52 8.69 -15.76 3.06
C MET A 52 9.51 -14.46 3.02
N ILE A 53 10.20 -14.12 4.12
CA ILE A 53 11.06 -12.95 4.16
C ILE A 53 12.30 -13.16 3.28
N THR A 54 12.93 -14.34 3.36
CA THR A 54 14.16 -14.64 2.59
C THR A 54 13.89 -14.65 1.09
N GLU A 55 12.73 -15.13 0.65
CA GLU A 55 12.31 -15.11 -0.76
C GLU A 55 12.33 -13.69 -1.33
N VAL A 56 11.87 -12.69 -0.56
CA VAL A 56 11.72 -11.30 -1.04
C VAL A 56 13.00 -10.49 -0.87
N TYR A 57 13.74 -10.68 0.22
CA TYR A 57 14.93 -9.87 0.53
C TYR A 57 16.25 -10.54 0.13
N GLY A 58 16.23 -11.83 -0.19
CA GLY A 58 17.39 -12.60 -0.61
C GLY A 58 18.57 -12.48 0.37
N HIS A 59 19.76 -12.25 -0.17
CA HIS A 59 20.99 -12.08 0.62
C HIS A 59 21.00 -10.83 1.50
N THR A 60 20.09 -9.88 1.24
CA THR A 60 20.01 -8.62 1.99
C THR A 60 19.07 -8.71 3.21
N VAL A 61 18.53 -9.88 3.51
CA VAL A 61 17.54 -10.09 4.58
C VAL A 61 18.01 -9.61 5.96
N LYS A 62 19.31 -9.77 6.27
CA LYS A 62 19.87 -9.30 7.54
C LYS A 62 19.81 -7.78 7.66
N GLN A 63 20.46 -7.07 6.74
CA GLN A 63 20.57 -5.61 6.75
C GLN A 63 19.22 -4.89 6.59
N ASN A 64 18.27 -5.47 5.84
CA ASN A 64 17.00 -4.81 5.52
C ASN A 64 15.84 -5.24 6.44
N VAL A 65 15.98 -6.33 7.19
CA VAL A 65 14.90 -6.85 8.05
C VAL A 65 15.41 -7.33 9.41
N LEU A 66 16.27 -8.35 9.45
CA LEU A 66 16.54 -9.08 10.70
C LEU A 66 17.31 -8.25 11.72
N ASP A 67 18.24 -7.39 11.26
CA ASP A 67 19.07 -6.55 12.12
C ASP A 67 18.37 -5.22 12.49
N ILE A 68 17.15 -5.00 12.00
CA ILE A 68 16.34 -3.80 12.27
C ILE A 68 15.12 -4.22 13.12
N PRO A 69 15.17 -4.13 14.46
CA PRO A 69 14.15 -4.69 15.34
C PRO A 69 12.72 -4.21 15.05
N GLN A 70 12.56 -2.91 14.76
CA GLN A 70 11.24 -2.35 14.43
C GLN A 70 10.72 -2.89 13.10
N ARG A 71 11.57 -3.00 12.07
CA ARG A 71 11.17 -3.54 10.76
C ARG A 71 10.75 -5.01 10.87
N LEU A 72 11.51 -5.81 11.60
CA LEU A 72 11.15 -7.20 11.88
C LEU A 72 9.80 -7.29 12.61
N LYS A 73 9.57 -6.43 13.61
CA LYS A 73 8.30 -6.36 14.34
C LYS A 73 7.13 -6.01 13.43
N ASP A 74 7.31 -5.04 12.53
CA ASP A 74 6.29 -4.63 11.56
C ASP A 74 5.94 -5.75 10.59
N ILE A 75 6.94 -6.45 10.05
CA ILE A 75 6.73 -7.58 9.14
C ILE A 75 6.02 -8.73 9.85
N LYS A 76 6.42 -9.07 11.09
CA LYS A 76 5.69 -10.07 11.89
C LYS A 76 4.23 -9.65 12.09
N ASN A 77 3.97 -8.37 12.31
CA ASN A 77 2.60 -7.89 12.44
C ASN A 77 1.80 -8.02 11.13
N ILE A 78 2.44 -7.74 9.99
CA ILE A 78 1.85 -7.95 8.66
C ILE A 78 1.45 -9.42 8.48
N LEU A 79 2.40 -10.34 8.64
CA LEU A 79 2.23 -11.77 8.39
C LEU A 79 1.24 -12.43 9.37
N ARG A 80 1.28 -12.08 10.65
CA ARG A 80 0.52 -12.77 11.70
C ARG A 80 -0.87 -12.20 11.92
N ASN A 81 -1.03 -10.89 11.76
CA ASN A 81 -2.20 -10.18 12.30
C ASN A 81 -2.99 -9.39 11.26
N ARG A 82 -2.37 -8.99 10.15
CA ARG A 82 -2.96 -7.99 9.25
C ARG A 82 -3.37 -8.55 7.90
N VAL A 83 -2.63 -9.50 7.34
CA VAL A 83 -3.00 -10.15 6.08
C VAL A 83 -3.97 -11.29 6.36
N GLU A 84 -5.09 -11.29 5.67
CA GLU A 84 -6.09 -12.34 5.74
C GLU A 84 -6.52 -12.72 4.33
N VAL A 85 -6.41 -14.00 4.00
CA VAL A 85 -6.88 -14.56 2.73
C VAL A 85 -8.25 -15.19 2.96
N LYS A 86 -9.28 -14.69 2.28
CA LYS A 86 -10.66 -15.19 2.41
C LYS A 86 -11.18 -15.75 1.11
N ASN A 87 -11.88 -16.88 1.18
CA ASN A 87 -12.76 -17.31 0.10
C ASN A 87 -14.13 -16.65 0.31
N ILE A 88 -14.58 -15.87 -0.67
CA ILE A 88 -15.89 -15.21 -0.68
C ILE A 88 -16.68 -15.79 -1.86
N PRO A 89 -17.68 -16.67 -1.63
CA PRO A 89 -18.35 -17.43 -2.69
C PRO A 89 -19.00 -16.59 -3.79
N ASN A 90 -19.51 -15.40 -3.44
CA ASN A 90 -20.12 -14.46 -4.38
C ASN A 90 -19.24 -13.21 -4.52
N PRO A 91 -18.18 -13.25 -5.36
CA PRO A 91 -17.29 -12.12 -5.53
C PRO A 91 -17.97 -10.88 -6.14
N SER A 92 -19.12 -11.05 -6.82
CA SER A 92 -19.95 -9.96 -7.35
C SER A 92 -20.57 -9.07 -6.27
N ASP A 93 -20.73 -9.60 -5.06
CA ASP A 93 -21.33 -8.86 -3.93
C ASP A 93 -20.32 -7.92 -3.28
N GLN A 94 -19.04 -8.03 -3.67
CA GLN A 94 -17.97 -7.18 -3.18
C GLN A 94 -17.80 -5.95 -4.05
N LYS A 95 -17.42 -4.84 -3.42
CA LYS A 95 -17.01 -3.64 -4.17
C LYS A 95 -15.85 -4.00 -5.09
N PRO A 96 -15.81 -3.45 -6.33
CA PRO A 96 -14.64 -3.57 -7.19
C PRO A 96 -13.36 -3.19 -6.44
N CYS A 97 -12.33 -4.02 -6.56
CA CYS A 97 -11.03 -3.80 -5.96
C CYS A 97 -9.94 -4.29 -6.91
N THR A 98 -8.72 -3.79 -6.70
CA THR A 98 -7.54 -4.10 -7.52
C THR A 98 -7.29 -5.60 -7.60
N LEU A 99 -6.99 -6.09 -8.79
CA LEU A 99 -6.61 -7.49 -9.00
C LEU A 99 -5.20 -7.74 -8.47
N LEU A 100 -4.92 -8.96 -8.02
CA LEU A 100 -3.58 -9.32 -7.53
C LEU A 100 -2.53 -9.18 -8.64
N SER A 101 -2.87 -9.53 -9.88
CA SER A 101 -2.00 -9.36 -11.05
C SER A 101 -1.63 -7.90 -11.34
N GLU A 102 -2.47 -6.94 -10.96
CA GLU A 102 -2.24 -5.50 -11.13
C GLU A 102 -1.31 -4.93 -10.05
N VAL A 103 -1.15 -5.61 -8.91
CA VAL A 103 -0.23 -5.18 -7.85
C VAL A 103 1.20 -5.54 -8.25
N PRO A 104 2.13 -4.58 -8.42
CA PRO A 104 3.50 -4.90 -8.82
C PRO A 104 4.23 -5.74 -7.76
N LEU A 105 5.30 -6.44 -8.18
CA LEU A 105 6.14 -7.21 -7.26
C LEU A 105 7.16 -6.31 -6.53
N MET A 106 7.59 -6.74 -5.35
CA MET A 106 8.68 -6.16 -4.55
C MET A 106 10.01 -6.77 -5.02
N ASP A 107 10.38 -6.53 -6.28
CA ASP A 107 11.58 -7.08 -6.93
C ASP A 107 12.86 -6.25 -6.68
N TYR A 108 12.79 -5.24 -5.81
CA TYR A 108 13.91 -4.34 -5.52
C TYR A 108 15.16 -5.02 -4.94
N TYR A 109 14.99 -6.16 -4.27
CA TYR A 109 16.10 -6.90 -3.64
C TYR A 109 16.45 -8.20 -4.38
N VAL A 110 15.50 -8.75 -5.13
CA VAL A 110 15.61 -10.00 -5.89
C VAL A 110 14.93 -9.76 -7.23
N SER A 111 15.72 -9.58 -8.28
CA SER A 111 15.25 -9.11 -9.59
C SER A 111 14.48 -10.15 -10.40
N ASP A 112 14.66 -11.43 -10.08
CA ASP A 112 13.96 -12.57 -10.68
C ASP A 112 12.81 -13.07 -9.80
N LEU A 113 12.28 -12.22 -8.90
CA LEU A 113 11.11 -12.55 -8.10
C LEU A 113 9.89 -12.75 -9.03
N GLU A 114 9.29 -13.93 -9.00
CA GLU A 114 8.14 -14.28 -9.84
C GLU A 114 6.83 -14.39 -9.04
N ARG A 115 5.69 -14.14 -9.68
CA ARG A 115 4.37 -14.48 -9.12
C ARG A 115 4.21 -15.99 -9.02
N ASP A 116 3.40 -16.44 -8.07
CA ASP A 116 3.06 -17.85 -7.97
C ASP A 116 2.25 -18.26 -9.21
N LYS A 117 2.68 -19.33 -9.90
CA LYS A 117 2.00 -19.82 -11.12
C LYS A 117 0.53 -20.15 -10.87
N ASN A 118 0.25 -20.71 -9.70
CA ASN A 118 -1.09 -21.00 -9.22
C ASN A 118 -1.25 -20.42 -7.82
N PHE A 119 -2.27 -19.60 -7.61
CA PHE A 119 -2.57 -19.08 -6.29
C PHE A 119 -2.98 -20.21 -5.34
N ASN A 120 -2.32 -20.27 -4.18
CA ASN A 120 -2.70 -21.17 -3.10
C ASN A 120 -2.73 -20.38 -1.78
N PRO A 121 -3.89 -20.30 -1.10
CA PRO A 121 -4.03 -19.51 0.11
C PRO A 121 -3.16 -19.99 1.28
N GLN A 122 -2.70 -21.25 1.26
CA GLN A 122 -1.93 -21.85 2.36
C GLN A 122 -0.43 -21.52 2.32
N ASN A 123 0.10 -21.16 1.15
CA ASN A 123 1.51 -20.82 0.97
C ASN A 123 1.73 -19.42 0.38
N PHE A 124 0.66 -18.64 0.24
CA PHE A 124 0.72 -17.29 -0.29
C PHE A 124 1.69 -16.41 0.53
N ASN A 125 2.70 -15.86 -0.13
CA ASN A 125 3.62 -14.90 0.47
C ASN A 125 3.18 -13.46 0.14
N PRO A 126 2.54 -12.73 1.08
CA PRO A 126 2.07 -11.38 0.81
C PRO A 126 3.20 -10.37 0.61
N LEU A 127 4.43 -10.67 1.07
CA LEU A 127 5.56 -9.74 0.98
C LEU A 127 6.09 -9.59 -0.44
N LYS A 128 5.75 -10.52 -1.34
CA LYS A 128 6.15 -10.47 -2.76
C LYS A 128 5.54 -9.28 -3.50
N TYR A 129 4.46 -8.70 -2.99
CA TYR A 129 3.66 -7.71 -3.68
C TYR A 129 3.80 -6.34 -3.01
N LEU A 130 3.80 -5.27 -3.82
CA LEU A 130 3.77 -3.88 -3.36
C LEU A 130 2.39 -3.46 -2.86
N PHE A 131 1.88 -4.20 -1.89
CA PHE A 131 0.64 -3.86 -1.24
C PHE A 131 0.73 -2.56 -0.43
N GLN A 132 -0.41 -1.93 -0.21
CA GLN A 132 -0.55 -0.72 0.59
C GLN A 132 -0.54 -1.03 2.11
N PHE A 133 0.50 -1.70 2.60
CA PHE A 133 0.62 -2.09 4.02
C PHE A 133 0.62 -0.91 5.00
N TYR A 134 0.99 0.29 4.56
CA TYR A 134 1.10 1.47 5.44
C TYR A 134 0.07 2.54 5.13
N ALA A 135 -0.86 2.26 4.21
CA ALA A 135 -1.94 3.18 3.91
C ALA A 135 -3.00 3.21 5.02
N TYR A 136 -3.84 4.24 4.98
CA TYR A 136 -4.90 4.42 5.95
C TYR A 136 -6.07 3.48 5.66
N GLY A 137 -6.50 2.75 6.69
CA GLY A 137 -7.65 1.86 6.61
C GLY A 137 -7.26 0.46 6.16
N SER A 138 -8.27 -0.32 5.81
CA SER A 138 -8.09 -1.68 5.30
C SER A 138 -8.19 -1.69 3.79
N HIS A 139 -7.33 -2.47 3.15
CA HIS A 139 -7.28 -2.62 1.70
C HIS A 139 -7.64 -4.04 1.32
N MET A 140 -8.31 -4.20 0.19
CA MET A 140 -8.73 -5.49 -0.32
C MET A 140 -8.26 -5.63 -1.76
N TYR A 141 -7.79 -6.83 -2.09
CA TYR A 141 -7.31 -7.19 -3.43
C TYR A 141 -7.98 -8.50 -3.83
N ARG A 142 -8.41 -8.62 -5.08
CA ARG A 142 -9.02 -9.84 -5.59
C ARG A 142 -7.98 -10.69 -6.30
N VAL A 143 -7.92 -11.97 -5.96
CA VAL A 143 -7.09 -12.93 -6.70
C VAL A 143 -7.77 -13.23 -8.03
N ASP A 144 -7.04 -13.01 -9.12
CA ASP A 144 -7.49 -13.19 -10.50
C ASP A 144 -8.19 -14.52 -10.72
N ASN A 145 -9.34 -14.50 -11.39
CA ASN A 145 -10.12 -15.69 -11.77
C ASN A 145 -10.49 -16.62 -10.61
N THR A 146 -10.50 -16.14 -9.37
CA THR A 146 -10.95 -16.92 -8.20
C THR A 146 -11.95 -16.14 -7.34
N ASN A 147 -12.41 -16.83 -6.30
CA ASN A 147 -13.22 -16.29 -5.21
C ASN A 147 -12.37 -15.85 -4.01
N TYR A 148 -11.04 -15.83 -4.14
CA TYR A 148 -10.14 -15.43 -3.06
C TYR A 148 -9.89 -13.92 -3.05
N PHE A 149 -9.89 -13.37 -1.83
CA PHE A 149 -9.59 -11.97 -1.56
C PHE A 149 -8.48 -11.89 -0.50
N ILE A 150 -7.54 -10.98 -0.71
CA ILE A 150 -6.49 -10.65 0.23
C ILE A 150 -6.89 -9.35 0.91
N ILE A 151 -7.12 -9.41 2.21
CA ILE A 151 -7.50 -8.27 3.04
C ILE A 151 -6.30 -7.88 3.88
N ILE A 152 -5.92 -6.61 3.81
CA ILE A 152 -4.85 -6.02 4.60
C ILE A 152 -5.50 -5.07 5.59
N LYS A 153 -5.52 -5.47 6.86
CA LYS A 153 -6.07 -4.67 7.95
C LYS A 153 -5.20 -3.45 8.21
N SER A 154 -5.82 -2.36 8.66
CA SER A 154 -5.11 -1.16 9.13
C SER A 154 -4.07 -1.50 10.20
N GLN A 155 -2.95 -0.79 10.21
CA GLN A 155 -1.95 -0.91 11.29
C GLN A 155 -2.40 -0.30 12.62
N TYR A 156 -3.52 0.43 12.63
CA TYR A 156 -4.07 1.09 13.82
C TYR A 156 -5.34 0.41 14.37
N GLN A 157 -5.63 -0.81 13.91
CA GLN A 157 -6.72 -1.64 14.42
C GLN A 157 -6.27 -2.47 15.62
#